data_AF-A0A1W9RC89-F1
#
_entry.id   AF-A0A1W9RC89-F1
#
_cell.length_a   1.000
_cell.length_b   1.000
_cell.length_c   1.000
_cell.angle_alpha   90.00
_cell.angle_beta   90.00
_cell.angle_gamma   90.00
#
_symmetry.space_group_name_H-M   'P 1'
#
loop_
_entity.id
_entity.type
_entity.pdbx_description
1 polymer ?
#
loop_
_entity_poly.entity_id
_entity_poly.type
_entity_poly.pdbx_seq_one_letter_code
_entity_poly.pdbx_strand_id
1 'polypeptide(L)'
;MRKFFTLLEILVAAFIVMVIFAAIMAVFVNIRGIARFAEDIFEAALLAESNLNNLFSEVREDTWDSGALSVGSHDLGSVGKYSLSYKVEPVTGQKCRKVTFNVSW
;
A
#
# COMPACT_ATOMS: atom_id res chain seq x y z
N MET A 1 -55.65 25.89 -7.54
CA MET A 1 -54.77 26.37 -8.62
C MET A 1 -53.70 25.33 -8.87
N ARG A 2 -53.67 24.68 -10.04
CA ARG A 2 -52.55 23.81 -10.43
C ARG A 2 -51.38 24.74 -10.77
N LYS A 3 -50.35 24.79 -9.92
CA LYS A 3 -49.10 25.48 -10.24
C LYS A 3 -48.37 24.62 -11.28
N PHE A 4 -48.49 24.97 -12.55
CA PHE A 4 -47.65 24.39 -13.58
C PHE A 4 -46.28 25.02 -13.44
N PHE A 5 -45.26 24.20 -13.17
CA PHE A 5 -43.87 24.64 -13.24
C PHE A 5 -43.56 25.06 -14.67
N THR A 6 -42.89 26.19 -14.81
CA THR A 6 -42.44 26.65 -16.13
C THR A 6 -41.35 25.71 -16.64
N LEU A 7 -41.26 25.55 -17.96
CA LEU A 7 -40.22 24.72 -18.61
C LEU A 7 -38.79 25.10 -18.14
N LEU A 8 -38.57 26.39 -17.85
CA LEU A 8 -37.33 26.91 -17.32
C LEU A 8 -37.03 26.38 -15.90
N GLU A 9 -38.01 26.38 -15.00
CA GLU A 9 -37.85 25.85 -13.64
C GLU A 9 -37.52 24.35 -13.64
N ILE A 10 -38.15 23.60 -14.55
CA ILE A 10 -37.87 22.17 -14.73
C ILE A 10 -36.44 21.96 -15.23
N LEU A 11 -35.99 22.78 -16.20
CA LEU A 11 -34.62 22.73 -16.72
C LEU A 11 -33.58 23.07 -15.64
N VAL A 12 -33.83 24.12 -14.85
CA VAL A 12 -32.93 24.53 -13.75
C VAL A 12 -32.88 23.46 -12.67
N ALA A 13 -34.02 22.89 -12.27
CA ALA A 13 -34.06 21.79 -11.30
C ALA A 13 -33.30 20.56 -11.81
N ALA A 14 -33.49 20.18 -13.08
CA ALA A 14 -32.75 19.06 -13.68
C ALA A 14 -31.23 19.32 -13.71
N PHE A 15 -30.81 20.54 -14.02
CA PHE A 15 -29.40 20.92 -14.01
C PHE A 15 -28.77 20.80 -12.62
N ILE A 16 -29.46 21.31 -11.58
CA ILE A 16 -29.01 21.19 -10.19
C ILE A 16 -28.84 19.72 -9.80
N VAL A 17 -29.82 18.88 -10.14
CA VAL A 17 -29.78 17.45 -9.85
C VAL A 17 -28.59 16.77 -10.55
N MET A 18 -28.33 17.07 -11.82
CA MET A 18 -27.18 16.52 -12.54
C MET A 18 -25.85 16.91 -11.88
N VAL A 19 -25.70 18.16 -11.44
CA VAL A 19 -24.49 18.62 -10.75
C VAL A 19 -24.28 17.88 -9.43
N ILE A 20 -25.35 17.67 -8.66
CA ILE A 20 -25.28 16.90 -7.40
C ILE A 20 -24.83 15.45 -7.68
N PHE A 21 -25.41 14.78 -8.68
CA PHE A 21 -25.01 13.42 -9.04
C PHE A 21 -23.56 13.36 -9.52
N ALA A 22 -23.11 14.34 -10.32
CA ALA A 22 -21.72 14.41 -10.77
C ALA A 22 -20.75 14.58 -9.59
N ALA A 23 -21.08 15.43 -8.62
CA ALA A 23 -20.27 15.64 -7.41
C ALA A 23 -20.17 14.35 -6.57
N ILE A 24 -21.28 13.64 -6.37
CA ILE A 24 -21.30 12.36 -5.64
C ILE A 24 -20.43 11.32 -6.36
N MET A 25 -20.57 11.18 -7.69
CA MET A 25 -19.76 10.25 -8.48
C MET A 25 -18.27 10.59 -8.42
N ALA A 26 -17.90 11.88 -8.45
CA ALA A 26 -16.52 12.31 -8.33
C ALA A 26 -15.89 11.87 -6.99
N VAL A 27 -16.65 11.95 -5.88
CA VAL A 27 -16.19 11.46 -4.57
C VAL A 27 -15.93 9.95 -4.61
N PHE A 28 -16.84 9.15 -5.17
CA PHE A 28 -16.65 7.70 -5.27
C PHE A 28 -15.44 7.32 -6.12
N VAL A 29 -15.21 8.01 -7.24
CA VAL A 29 -14.04 7.76 -8.10
C VAL A 29 -12.75 8.06 -7.33
N ASN A 30 -12.72 9.14 -6.55
CA ASN A 30 -11.55 9.51 -5.76
C ASN A 30 -11.28 8.48 -4.64
N ILE A 31 -12.31 8.06 -3.90
CA ILE A 31 -12.19 7.05 -2.83
C ILE A 31 -11.63 5.73 -3.36
N ARG A 32 -12.03 5.29 -4.57
CA ARG A 32 -11.51 4.03 -5.16
C ARG A 32 -10.00 4.06 -5.36
N GLY A 33 -9.43 5.19 -5.77
CA GLY A 33 -7.98 5.33 -5.93
C GLY A 33 -7.24 5.20 -4.60
N ILE A 34 -7.74 5.90 -3.58
CA ILE A 34 -7.18 5.89 -2.22
C ILE A 34 -7.31 4.49 -1.59
N ALA A 35 -8.46 3.84 -1.74
CA ALA A 35 -8.70 2.51 -1.19
C ALA A 35 -7.74 1.48 -1.79
N ARG A 36 -7.53 1.50 -3.11
CA ARG A 36 -6.56 0.61 -3.77
C ARG A 36 -5.13 0.87 -3.30
N PHE A 37 -4.73 2.13 -3.17
CA PHE A 37 -3.40 2.47 -2.66
C PHE A 37 -3.21 2.00 -1.21
N ALA A 38 -4.24 2.14 -0.36
CA ALA A 38 -4.19 1.66 1.02
C ALA A 38 -4.15 0.13 1.10
N GLU A 39 -4.92 -0.56 0.26
CA GLU A 39 -4.88 -2.02 0.10
C GLU A 39 -3.48 -2.47 -0.33
N ASP A 40 -2.89 -1.78 -1.30
CA ASP A 40 -1.56 -2.10 -1.81
C ASP A 40 -0.47 -1.97 -0.74
N ILE A 41 -0.53 -0.92 0.08
CA ILE A 41 0.37 -0.72 1.22
C ILE A 41 0.14 -1.79 2.29
N PHE A 42 -1.11 -2.12 2.58
CA PHE A 42 -1.44 -3.10 3.62
C PHE A 42 -0.95 -4.49 3.24
N GLU A 43 -1.16 -4.92 2.00
CA GLU A 43 -0.62 -6.18 1.48
C GLU A 43 0.92 -6.20 1.51
N ALA A 44 1.57 -5.11 1.07
CA ALA A 44 3.02 -4.98 1.13
C ALA A 44 3.56 -5.06 2.57
N ALA A 45 2.87 -4.45 3.53
CA ALA A 45 3.23 -4.50 4.94
C ALA A 45 3.10 -5.91 5.53
N LEU A 46 2.04 -6.64 5.20
CA LEU A 46 1.86 -8.04 5.63
C LEU A 46 2.95 -8.96 5.06
N LEU A 47 3.32 -8.76 3.79
CA LEU A 47 4.44 -9.49 3.18
C LEU A 47 5.76 -9.20 3.89
N ALA A 48 6.03 -7.93 4.22
CA ALA A 48 7.21 -7.54 4.96
C ALA A 48 7.23 -8.14 6.38
N GLU A 49 6.09 -8.08 7.10
CA GLU A 49 5.95 -8.66 8.43
C GLU A 49 6.21 -10.17 8.44
N SER A 50 5.60 -10.90 7.50
CA SER A 50 5.81 -12.35 7.39
C SER A 50 7.28 -12.71 7.19
N ASN A 51 7.98 -11.99 6.30
CA ASN A 51 9.40 -12.23 6.07
C ASN A 51 10.29 -11.82 7.25
N LEU A 52 9.97 -10.71 7.92
CA LEU A 52 10.69 -10.30 9.12
C LEU A 52 10.53 -11.32 10.26
N ASN A 53 9.34 -11.90 10.42
CA ASN A 53 9.11 -12.97 11.39
C ASN A 53 9.91 -14.23 11.06
N ASN A 54 10.05 -14.57 9.78
CA ASN A 54 10.92 -15.67 9.36
C ASN A 54 12.38 -15.38 9.70
N LEU A 55 12.87 -14.17 9.38
CA LEU A 55 14.23 -13.74 9.72
C LEU A 55 14.47 -13.71 11.24
N PHE A 56 13.45 -13.37 12.04
CA PHE A 56 13.55 -13.41 13.50
C PHE A 56 13.87 -14.82 14.01
N SER A 57 13.27 -15.85 13.40
CA SER A 57 13.58 -17.25 13.75
C SER A 57 15.02 -17.66 13.39
N GLU A 58 15.67 -16.93 12.48
CA GLU A 58 17.04 -17.17 12.04
C GLU A 58 18.09 -16.31 12.76
N VAL A 59 17.69 -15.49 13.74
CA VAL A 59 18.62 -14.69 14.55
C VAL A 59 19.42 -15.61 15.47
N ARG A 60 20.48 -16.20 14.93
CA ARG A 60 21.48 -16.96 15.67
C ARG A 60 22.86 -16.40 15.35
N GLU A 61 23.61 -16.01 16.38
CA GLU A 61 24.90 -15.30 16.22
C GLU A 61 25.93 -16.12 15.42
N ASP A 62 25.81 -17.45 15.40
CA ASP A 62 26.68 -18.39 14.68
C ASP A 62 26.44 -18.45 13.16
N THR A 63 25.28 -18.01 12.66
CA THR A 63 24.93 -18.04 11.23
C THR A 63 25.03 -16.66 10.57
N TRP A 64 25.48 -15.64 11.30
CA TRP A 64 25.50 -14.27 10.79
C TRP A 64 26.36 -14.11 9.53
N ASP A 65 27.44 -14.85 9.36
CA ASP A 65 28.34 -14.66 8.21
C ASP A 65 28.02 -15.55 6.99
N SER A 66 27.06 -16.47 7.11
CA SER A 66 26.73 -17.44 6.06
C SER A 66 25.24 -17.72 5.84
N GLY A 67 24.36 -17.17 6.69
CA GLY A 67 22.91 -17.36 6.63
C GLY A 67 22.14 -16.21 5.98
N ALA A 68 20.81 -16.21 6.14
CA ALA A 68 19.92 -15.19 5.57
C ALA A 68 20.18 -13.78 6.13
N LEU A 69 20.83 -13.69 7.29
CA LEU A 69 21.23 -12.43 7.91
C LEU A 69 22.65 -11.98 7.50
N SER A 70 23.29 -12.62 6.51
CA SER A 70 24.60 -12.20 5.99
C SER A 70 24.58 -10.80 5.40
N VAL A 71 25.67 -10.05 5.56
CA VAL A 71 25.75 -8.65 5.09
C VAL A 71 25.64 -8.61 3.57
N GLY A 72 24.72 -7.81 3.06
CA GLY A 72 24.48 -7.71 1.62
C GLY A 72 23.02 -7.46 1.28
N SER A 73 22.72 -7.54 0.00
CA SER A 73 21.35 -7.50 -0.53
C SER A 73 20.90 -8.92 -0.84
N HIS A 74 19.68 -9.24 -0.41
CA HIS A 74 19.04 -10.53 -0.58
C HIS A 74 17.75 -10.33 -1.37
N ASP A 75 17.61 -11.09 -2.45
CA ASP A 75 16.43 -11.09 -3.29
C ASP A 75 15.51 -12.25 -2.87
N LEU A 76 14.26 -11.94 -2.55
CA LEU A 76 13.24 -12.91 -2.18
C LEU A 76 12.34 -13.27 -3.38
N GLY A 77 12.58 -12.63 -4.54
CA GLY A 77 11.79 -12.81 -5.75
C GLY A 77 10.50 -12.01 -5.71
N SER A 78 9.47 -12.53 -6.39
CA SER A 78 8.20 -11.82 -6.56
C SER A 78 7.01 -12.65 -6.10
N VAL A 79 6.07 -12.00 -5.43
CA VAL A 79 4.80 -12.56 -4.99
C VAL A 79 3.67 -11.72 -5.58
N GLY A 80 2.98 -12.25 -6.59
CA GLY A 80 1.98 -11.51 -7.33
C GLY A 80 2.60 -10.32 -8.07
N LYS A 81 2.12 -9.10 -7.79
CA LYS A 81 2.68 -7.85 -8.34
C LYS A 81 3.86 -7.28 -7.54
N TYR A 82 4.16 -7.85 -6.37
CA TYR A 82 5.17 -7.31 -5.48
C TYR A 82 6.53 -7.96 -5.71
N SER A 83 7.57 -7.15 -5.83
CA SER A 83 8.97 -7.60 -5.78
C SER A 83 9.54 -7.33 -4.38
N LEU A 84 10.21 -8.34 -3.83
CA LEU A 84 10.61 -8.40 -2.43
C LEU A 84 12.12 -8.54 -2.35
N SER A 85 12.76 -7.65 -1.58
CA SER A 85 14.17 -7.77 -1.27
C SER A 85 14.46 -7.20 0.11
N TYR A 86 15.57 -7.58 0.70
CA TYR A 86 16.04 -6.94 1.92
C TYR A 86 17.54 -6.73 1.91
N LYS A 87 17.97 -5.71 2.63
CA LYS A 87 19.38 -5.38 2.79
C LYS A 87 19.77 -5.55 4.24
N VAL A 88 20.87 -6.22 4.49
CA VAL A 88 21.45 -6.38 5.82
C VAL A 88 22.73 -5.57 5.90
N GLU A 89 22.80 -4.69 6.91
CA GLU A 89 23.92 -3.80 7.14
C GLU A 89 24.46 -3.99 8.56
N PRO A 90 25.80 -3.99 8.75
CA PRO A 90 26.39 -4.00 10.07
C PRO A 90 26.16 -2.67 10.77
N VAL A 91 25.91 -2.71 12.09
CA VAL A 91 25.83 -1.50 12.92
C VAL A 91 27.14 -1.33 13.67
N THR A 92 27.89 -0.27 13.37
CA THR A 92 29.21 -0.02 13.97
C THR A 92 29.11 0.04 15.50
N GLY A 93 29.91 -0.78 16.18
CA GLY A 93 30.00 -0.81 17.64
C GLY A 93 28.87 -1.55 18.35
N GLN A 94 27.98 -2.23 17.62
CA GLN A 94 26.90 -3.03 18.21
C GLN A 94 26.91 -4.47 17.69
N LYS A 95 26.54 -5.42 18.55
CA LYS A 95 26.24 -6.79 18.15
C LYS A 95 24.82 -6.88 17.60
N CYS A 96 24.55 -6.15 16.53
CA CYS A 96 23.27 -6.22 15.83
C CYS A 96 23.47 -5.92 14.35
N ARG A 97 22.49 -6.33 13.55
CA ARG A 97 22.41 -6.01 12.13
C ARG A 97 21.14 -5.23 11.87
N LYS A 98 21.24 -4.22 11.02
CA LYS A 98 20.09 -3.49 10.52
C LYS A 98 19.57 -4.22 9.28
N VAL A 99 18.31 -4.62 9.32
CA VAL A 99 17.60 -5.18 8.16
C VAL A 99 16.67 -4.11 7.62
N THR A 100 16.84 -3.77 6.35
CA THR A 100 15.93 -2.87 5.62
C THR A 100 15.20 -3.69 4.58
N PHE A 101 13.89 -3.89 4.80
CA PHE A 101 13.03 -4.64 3.88
C PHE A 101 12.44 -3.70 2.83
N ASN A 102 12.48 -4.10 1.57
CA ASN A 102 12.00 -3.34 0.43
C ASN A 102 10.91 -4.14 -0.30
N VAL A 103 9.76 -3.51 -0.48
CA VAL A 103 8.65 -4.01 -1.29
C VAL A 103 8.37 -3.00 -2.38
N SER A 104 8.38 -3.43 -3.64
CA SER A 104 8.05 -2.59 -4.81
C SER A 104 6.94 -3.21 -5.64
N TRP A 105 6.15 -2.37 -6.33
CA TRP A 105 5.02 -2.74 -7.20
C TRP A 105 4.87 -1.74 -8.36
#